data_AF-A0A7S1Y7M0-F1
#
_entry.id   AF-A0A7S1Y7M0-F1
#
_cell.length_a   1.000
_cell.length_b   1.000
_cell.length_c   1.000
_cell.angle_alpha   90.00
_cell.angle_beta   90.00
_cell.angle_gamma   90.00
#
_symmetry.space_group_name_H-M   'P 1'
#
loop_
_entity.id
_entity.type
_entity.pdbx_description
1 polymer ?
#
loop_
_entity_poly.entity_id
_entity_poly.type
_entity_poly.pdbx_seq_one_letter_code
_entity_poly.pdbx_strand_id
1 'polypeptide(L)'
;GDRSRILAKRLKGSQSTIFETYLEQKSGHRILWTERNGVREILIWYVAKHKAVSRLMQLIDDSQRRGSRQRMSAPKFETHEQTPLDRNNTENENEVVLDPMGNVPLKMYEIRYDELEEAIVDDSWVPRLHLSKEERSVVETRGTVLLLGRSGTGKTVCICNRIELDRLRSSQDASFKQLFVARSTRLKRYVAGAVGHHACASYLVFDEVVKMLEARLPQLENGRIFLPSQRMTFGKFKTLICSVSSKTIMIDP
;
A
#
# COMPACT_ATOMS: atom_id res chain seq x y z
N GLY A 1 -30.34 -0.55 36.20
CA GLY A 1 -31.37 -0.46 35.15
C GLY A 1 -30.74 -0.78 33.82
N ASP A 2 -30.22 -2.01 33.71
CA ASP A 2 -29.15 -2.39 32.80
C ASP A 2 -29.65 -3.31 31.71
N ARG A 3 -30.79 -2.95 31.10
CA ARG A 3 -31.33 -3.67 29.95
C ARG A 3 -31.00 -2.90 28.67
N SER A 4 -30.19 -3.54 27.84
CA SER A 4 -29.95 -3.25 26.42
C SER A 4 -28.81 -2.29 26.05
N ARG A 5 -27.59 -2.54 26.54
CA ARG A 5 -26.39 -2.20 25.76
C ARG A 5 -26.13 -3.31 24.75
N ILE A 6 -26.80 -3.27 23.60
CA ILE A 6 -26.44 -4.15 22.47
C ILE A 6 -25.07 -3.66 21.98
N LEU A 7 -24.00 -4.26 22.50
CA LEU A 7 -22.61 -3.96 22.13
C LEU A 7 -22.32 -4.30 20.66
N ALA A 8 -23.07 -5.24 20.09
CA ALA A 8 -22.99 -5.63 18.69
C ALA A 8 -24.38 -6.06 18.20
N LYS A 9 -24.98 -5.30 17.27
CA LYS A 9 -26.26 -5.66 16.65
C LYS A 9 -25.98 -6.26 15.27
N ARG A 10 -26.32 -7.53 15.06
CA ARG A 10 -26.26 -8.14 13.72
C ARG A 10 -27.27 -7.44 12.80
N LEU A 11 -26.79 -6.96 11.66
CA LEU A 11 -27.63 -6.35 10.64
C LEU A 11 -28.47 -7.41 9.92
N LYS A 12 -29.76 -7.15 9.77
CA LYS A 12 -30.70 -8.02 9.02
C LYS A 12 -30.74 -7.61 7.56
N GLY A 13 -30.87 -8.57 6.66
CA GLY A 13 -30.96 -8.34 5.21
C GLY A 13 -29.61 -8.30 4.48
N SER A 14 -28.50 -8.41 5.21
CA SER A 14 -27.17 -8.66 4.64
C SER A 14 -27.00 -10.17 4.38
N GLN A 15 -26.32 -10.54 3.30
CA GLN A 15 -25.86 -11.92 3.10
C GLN A 15 -24.68 -12.25 4.02
N SER A 16 -23.82 -11.27 4.27
CA SER A 16 -22.67 -11.42 5.15
C SER A 16 -23.02 -11.11 6.61
N THR A 17 -22.28 -11.68 7.55
CA THR A 17 -22.47 -11.38 8.98
C THR A 17 -21.83 -10.04 9.33
N ILE A 18 -22.61 -8.96 9.18
CA ILE A 18 -22.20 -7.60 9.51
C ILE A 18 -22.82 -7.16 10.84
N PHE A 19 -22.01 -6.58 11.70
CA PHE A 19 -22.40 -6.02 12.99
C PHE A 19 -22.43 -4.49 12.96
N GLU A 20 -23.34 -3.93 13.74
CA GLU A 20 -23.50 -2.51 14.00
C GLU A 20 -23.31 -2.25 15.50
N THR A 21 -22.42 -1.31 15.84
CA THR A 21 -22.21 -0.83 17.21
C THR A 21 -22.42 0.68 17.28
N TYR A 22 -23.00 1.16 18.39
CA TYR A 22 -23.19 2.59 18.63
C TYR A 22 -21.86 3.19 19.09
N LEU A 23 -21.34 4.18 18.35
CA LEU A 23 -20.14 4.91 18.78
C LEU A 23 -20.46 5.80 19.97
N GLU A 24 -21.53 6.60 19.86
CA GLU A 24 -22.16 7.31 20.98
C GLU A 24 -23.67 7.39 20.75
N GLN A 25 -24.48 7.14 21.78
CA GLN A 25 -25.94 7.09 21.63
C GLN A 25 -26.55 8.41 21.14
N LYS A 26 -25.97 9.55 21.52
CA LYS A 26 -26.46 10.89 21.16
C LYS A 26 -26.00 11.37 19.79
N SER A 27 -24.83 10.92 19.31
CA SER A 27 -24.25 11.42 18.06
C SER A 27 -24.91 10.83 16.80
N GLY A 28 -25.63 9.72 16.94
CA GLY A 28 -26.26 9.01 15.82
C GLY A 28 -25.27 8.27 14.89
N HIS A 29 -23.98 8.24 15.26
CA HIS A 29 -22.96 7.49 14.54
C HIS A 29 -22.95 6.01 14.94
N ARG A 30 -22.54 5.19 13.99
CA ARG A 30 -22.53 3.74 14.04
C ARG A 30 -21.23 3.24 13.43
N ILE A 31 -20.65 2.23 14.05
CA ILE A 31 -19.52 1.49 13.51
C ILE A 31 -20.09 0.25 12.83
N LEU A 32 -19.77 0.05 11.56
CA LEU A 32 -20.08 -1.16 10.81
C LEU A 32 -18.83 -2.01 10.71
N TRP A 33 -18.91 -3.26 11.16
CA TRP A 33 -17.76 -4.14 11.26
C TRP A 33 -18.12 -5.61 11.08
N THR A 34 -17.12 -6.43 10.78
CA THR A 34 -17.24 -7.89 10.63
C THR A 34 -16.12 -8.58 11.40
N GLU A 35 -16.39 -9.76 11.95
CA GLU A 35 -15.36 -10.62 12.53
C GLU A 35 -14.59 -11.36 11.43
N ARG A 36 -13.27 -11.45 11.60
CA ARG A 36 -12.39 -12.27 10.74
C ARG A 36 -11.60 -13.24 11.62
N ASN A 37 -11.10 -14.31 10.99
CA ASN A 37 -10.24 -15.33 11.64
C ASN A 37 -10.83 -15.89 12.95
N GLY A 38 -12.11 -16.29 12.90
CA GLY A 38 -12.77 -16.94 14.03
C GLY A 38 -12.85 -16.05 15.27
N VAL A 39 -13.16 -14.76 15.09
CA VAL A 39 -13.35 -13.73 16.14
C VAL A 39 -12.07 -13.08 16.66
N ARG A 40 -10.88 -13.46 16.16
CA ARG A 40 -9.61 -12.85 16.59
C ARG A 40 -9.37 -11.46 16.01
N GLU A 41 -10.00 -11.13 14.89
CA GLU A 41 -9.82 -9.87 14.19
C GLU A 41 -11.15 -9.19 13.93
N ILE A 42 -11.16 -7.86 14.02
CA ILE A 42 -12.31 -7.03 13.70
C ILE A 42 -11.95 -6.16 12.50
N LEU A 43 -12.68 -6.32 11.39
CA LEU A 43 -12.58 -5.43 10.25
C LEU A 43 -13.64 -4.34 10.37
N ILE A 44 -13.19 -3.11 10.61
CA ILE A 44 -14.06 -1.93 10.61
C ILE A 44 -14.20 -1.42 9.18
N TRP A 45 -15.43 -1.45 8.66
CA TRP A 45 -15.73 -1.00 7.30
C TRP A 45 -16.03 0.50 7.26
N TYR A 46 -16.86 0.98 8.18
CA TYR A 46 -17.34 2.36 8.18
C TYR A 46 -17.63 2.89 9.58
N VAL A 47 -17.39 4.18 9.78
CA VAL A 47 -18.04 4.99 10.82
C VAL A 47 -19.02 5.93 10.12
N ALA A 48 -20.32 5.73 10.35
CA ALA A 48 -21.37 6.41 9.58
C ALA A 48 -22.62 6.75 10.40
N LYS A 49 -23.41 7.70 9.93
CA LYS A 49 -24.73 8.01 10.52
C LYS A 49 -25.72 6.88 10.24
N HIS A 50 -26.62 6.61 11.19
CA HIS A 50 -27.66 5.56 11.09
C HIS A 50 -28.38 5.52 9.73
N LYS A 51 -28.75 6.68 9.17
CA LYS A 51 -29.45 6.77 7.87
C LYS A 51 -28.68 6.16 6.69
N ALA A 52 -27.36 6.06 6.79
CA ALA A 52 -26.50 5.50 5.73
C ALA A 52 -26.26 3.99 5.89
N VAL A 53 -26.60 3.40 7.05
CA VAL A 53 -26.23 2.02 7.40
C VAL A 53 -26.75 1.00 6.40
N SER A 54 -28.03 1.07 6.03
CA SER A 54 -28.63 0.12 5.08
C SER A 54 -27.95 0.15 3.72
N ARG A 55 -27.63 1.34 3.21
CA ARG A 55 -26.89 1.51 1.94
C ARG A 55 -25.47 0.95 2.04
N LEU A 56 -24.75 1.27 3.11
CA LEU A 56 -23.36 0.83 3.30
C LEU A 56 -23.26 -0.69 3.49
N MET A 57 -24.24 -1.30 4.17
CA MET A 57 -24.37 -2.75 4.31
C MET A 57 -24.44 -3.45 2.95
N GLN A 58 -25.29 -2.95 2.04
CA GLN A 58 -25.39 -3.49 0.68
C GLN A 58 -24.07 -3.38 -0.09
N LEU A 59 -23.36 -2.28 0.07
CA LEU A 59 -22.07 -2.05 -0.59
C LEU A 59 -21.00 -3.03 -0.10
N ILE A 60 -20.99 -3.36 1.19
CA ILE A 60 -20.10 -4.38 1.76
C ILE A 60 -20.44 -5.76 1.17
N ASP A 61 -21.71 -6.16 1.17
CA ASP A 61 -22.13 -7.43 0.56
C ASP A 61 -21.72 -7.50 -0.92
N ASP A 62 -21.96 -6.43 -1.68
CA ASP A 62 -21.60 -6.37 -3.08
C ASP A 62 -20.07 -6.46 -3.28
N SER A 63 -19.27 -5.87 -2.40
CA SER A 63 -17.80 -5.99 -2.46
C SER A 63 -17.33 -7.42 -2.26
N GLN A 64 -17.92 -8.12 -1.28
CA GLN A 64 -17.60 -9.51 -0.99
C GLN A 64 -18.01 -10.41 -2.15
N ARG A 65 -19.20 -10.22 -2.73
CA ARG A 65 -19.64 -10.95 -3.94
C ARG A 65 -18.69 -10.74 -5.11
N ARG A 66 -18.25 -9.50 -5.35
CA ARG A 66 -17.28 -9.20 -6.42
C ARG A 66 -15.96 -9.94 -6.17
N GLY A 67 -15.49 -9.96 -4.93
CA GLY A 67 -14.29 -10.72 -4.52
C GLY A 67 -14.44 -12.21 -4.79
N SER A 68 -15.56 -12.82 -4.37
CA SER A 68 -15.84 -14.23 -4.60
C SER A 68 -15.89 -14.60 -6.09
N ARG A 69 -16.46 -13.71 -6.94
CA ARG A 69 -16.49 -13.93 -8.40
C ARG A 69 -15.10 -13.86 -9.03
N GLN A 70 -14.25 -12.94 -8.59
CA GLN A 70 -12.87 -12.85 -9.10
C GLN A 70 -12.01 -14.05 -8.69
N ARG A 71 -12.35 -14.75 -7.61
CA ARG A 71 -11.71 -16.02 -7.21
C ARG A 71 -12.16 -17.23 -8.02
N MET A 72 -13.24 -17.13 -8.80
CA MET A 72 -13.66 -18.21 -9.69
C MET A 72 -12.74 -18.23 -10.93
N SER A 73 -11.65 -18.98 -10.78
CA SER A 73 -10.75 -19.55 -11.79
C SER A 73 -10.67 -18.87 -13.15
N ALA A 74 -9.54 -18.22 -13.42
CA ALA A 74 -8.95 -18.31 -14.75
C ALA A 74 -8.71 -19.81 -15.07
N PRO A 75 -8.80 -20.25 -16.34
CA PRO A 75 -8.50 -21.63 -16.70
C PRO A 75 -7.08 -21.92 -16.23
N LYS A 76 -6.93 -22.90 -15.34
CA LYS A 76 -5.62 -23.35 -14.88
C LYS A 76 -4.86 -23.87 -16.09
N PHE A 77 -3.79 -23.18 -16.51
CA PHE A 77 -2.73 -23.87 -17.25
C PHE A 77 -2.14 -24.88 -16.27
N GLU A 78 -2.35 -26.16 -16.57
CA GLU A 78 -1.89 -27.27 -15.74
C GLU A 78 -0.36 -27.31 -15.74
N THR A 79 0.24 -26.81 -14.65
CA THR A 79 1.59 -27.22 -14.28
C THR A 79 1.45 -28.30 -13.21
N HIS A 80 1.81 -29.51 -13.60
CA HIS A 80 1.68 -30.74 -12.85
C HIS A 80 2.77 -30.82 -11.76
N GLU A 81 2.51 -30.27 -10.57
CA GLU A 81 3.27 -30.65 -9.37
C GLU A 81 2.30 -30.93 -8.22
N GLN A 82 2.18 -32.23 -7.91
CA GLN A 82 1.38 -32.74 -6.81
C GLN A 82 2.19 -32.62 -5.53
N THR A 83 1.76 -31.78 -4.60
CA THR A 83 2.11 -31.89 -3.19
C THR A 83 0.83 -31.84 -2.36
N PRO A 84 0.50 -32.86 -1.56
CA PRO A 84 -0.67 -32.84 -0.70
C PRO A 84 -0.29 -32.08 0.58
N LEU A 85 -0.72 -30.83 0.71
CA LEU A 85 -0.55 -30.04 1.93
C LEU A 85 -1.91 -29.58 2.46
N ASP A 86 -2.04 -29.78 3.78
CA ASP A 86 -3.18 -29.60 4.66
C ASP A 86 -4.14 -28.44 4.33
N ARG A 87 -5.41 -28.79 4.18
CA ARG A 87 -6.54 -27.88 3.86
C ARG A 87 -7.08 -27.05 5.04
N ASN A 88 -6.38 -27.00 6.17
CA ASN A 88 -6.91 -26.34 7.36
C ASN A 88 -6.00 -25.17 7.77
N ASN A 89 -6.54 -23.94 7.65
CA ASN A 89 -6.06 -22.63 8.16
C ASN A 89 -5.32 -21.64 7.24
N THR A 90 -4.93 -21.98 6.01
CA THR A 90 -4.17 -21.05 5.14
C THR A 90 -5.01 -20.18 4.19
N GLU A 91 -6.32 -20.39 4.10
CA GLU A 91 -7.16 -19.71 3.10
C GLU A 91 -7.42 -18.21 3.40
N ASN A 92 -7.34 -17.77 4.66
CA ASN A 92 -7.75 -16.41 5.04
C ASN A 92 -6.65 -15.34 4.95
N GLU A 93 -5.37 -15.70 5.07
CA GLU A 93 -4.27 -14.71 5.02
C GLU A 93 -4.04 -14.15 3.61
N ASN A 94 -4.48 -14.86 2.57
CA ASN A 94 -4.40 -14.42 1.18
C ASN A 94 -5.69 -13.75 0.70
N GLU A 95 -6.59 -13.45 1.63
CA GLU A 95 -7.91 -12.93 1.31
C GLU A 95 -7.84 -11.44 0.96
N VAL A 96 -7.67 -11.14 -0.34
CA VAL A 96 -7.80 -9.77 -0.84
C VAL A 96 -9.26 -9.34 -0.73
N VAL A 97 -9.52 -8.38 0.16
CA VAL A 97 -10.81 -7.72 0.31
C VAL A 97 -10.92 -6.61 -0.72
N LEU A 98 -12.08 -6.43 -1.35
CA LEU A 98 -12.30 -5.34 -2.30
C LEU A 98 -12.94 -4.12 -1.62
N ASP A 99 -12.56 -2.93 -2.09
CA ASP A 99 -13.19 -1.67 -1.72
C ASP A 99 -14.68 -1.72 -2.05
N PRO A 100 -15.59 -1.48 -1.08
CA PRO A 100 -17.02 -1.46 -1.36
C PRO A 100 -17.44 -0.47 -2.43
N MET A 101 -16.70 0.62 -2.62
CA MET A 101 -17.00 1.67 -3.62
C MET A 101 -16.43 1.36 -5.01
N GLY A 102 -15.61 0.32 -5.16
CA GLY A 102 -14.88 0.07 -6.40
C GLY A 102 -14.50 -1.38 -6.65
N ASN A 103 -13.65 -1.58 -7.66
CA ASN A 103 -13.06 -2.86 -8.03
C ASN A 103 -11.55 -2.86 -7.77
N VAL A 104 -11.13 -2.20 -6.69
CA VAL A 104 -9.75 -2.12 -6.24
C VAL A 104 -9.61 -2.85 -4.92
N PRO A 105 -8.45 -3.45 -4.62
CA PRO A 105 -8.16 -3.97 -3.29
C PRO A 105 -8.39 -2.91 -2.22
N LEU A 106 -9.09 -3.29 -1.15
CA LEU A 106 -9.29 -2.46 0.03
C LEU A 106 -7.94 -2.32 0.75
N LYS A 107 -7.54 -1.08 1.00
CA LYS A 107 -6.40 -0.79 1.86
C LYS A 107 -6.78 -1.08 3.30
N MET A 108 -6.28 -2.18 3.82
CA MET A 108 -6.52 -2.58 5.21
C MET A 108 -5.37 -2.07 6.06
N TYR A 109 -5.70 -1.52 7.22
CA TYR A 109 -4.72 -1.06 8.20
C TYR A 109 -4.83 -1.95 9.43
N GLU A 110 -3.69 -2.39 9.94
CA GLU A 110 -3.59 -3.32 11.06
C GLU A 110 -3.08 -2.57 12.29
N ILE A 111 -3.78 -2.76 13.40
CA ILE A 111 -3.48 -2.13 14.69
C ILE A 111 -3.65 -3.20 15.74
N ARG A 112 -2.59 -3.46 16.51
CA ARG A 112 -2.70 -4.40 17.63
C ARG A 112 -3.37 -3.72 18.81
N TYR A 113 -4.10 -4.49 19.61
CA TYR A 113 -4.87 -3.92 20.73
C TYR A 113 -3.96 -3.23 21.76
N ASP A 114 -2.75 -3.76 21.98
CA ASP A 114 -1.72 -3.21 22.85
C ASP A 114 -1.10 -1.91 22.33
N GLU A 115 -1.11 -1.69 21.01
CA GLU A 115 -0.60 -0.46 20.39
C GLU A 115 -1.65 0.66 20.35
N LEU A 116 -2.92 0.33 20.56
CA LEU A 116 -4.03 1.25 20.35
C LEU A 116 -3.97 2.47 21.29
N GLU A 117 -3.56 2.27 22.55
CA GLU A 117 -3.47 3.37 23.52
C GLU A 117 -2.38 4.39 23.16
N GLU A 118 -1.21 3.92 22.74
CA GLU A 118 -0.11 4.78 22.30
C GLU A 118 -0.44 5.45 20.96
N ALA A 119 -1.05 4.70 20.04
CA ALA A 119 -1.46 5.14 18.71
C ALA A 119 -2.50 6.27 18.71
N ILE A 120 -3.42 6.28 19.69
CA ILE A 120 -4.48 7.30 19.79
C ILE A 120 -3.93 8.63 20.31
N VAL A 121 -2.80 8.63 21.03
CA VAL A 121 -2.26 9.84 21.68
C VAL A 121 -1.34 10.63 20.75
N ASP A 122 -0.69 9.97 19.78
CA ASP A 122 0.22 10.61 18.84
C ASP A 122 -0.47 10.99 17.53
N ASP A 123 -0.72 12.29 17.33
CA ASP A 123 -1.30 12.86 16.09
C ASP A 123 -0.47 12.57 14.82
N SER A 124 0.80 12.18 14.98
CA SER A 124 1.68 11.80 13.87
C SER A 124 1.68 10.31 13.55
N TRP A 125 0.97 9.51 14.35
CA TRP A 125 0.88 8.07 14.17
C TRP A 125 0.02 7.72 12.94
N VAL A 126 0.58 6.85 12.09
CA VAL A 126 -0.10 6.35 10.89
C VAL A 126 -0.18 4.82 11.04
N PRO A 127 -1.38 4.23 10.99
CA PRO A 127 -1.51 2.79 11.16
C PRO A 127 -0.82 2.05 10.02
N ARG A 128 -0.24 0.88 10.33
CA ARG A 128 0.48 0.08 9.33
C ARG A 128 -0.49 -0.53 8.34
N LEU A 129 -0.17 -0.46 7.06
CA LEU A 129 -0.97 -1.10 6.04
C LEU A 129 -0.73 -2.62 6.08
N HIS A 130 -1.80 -3.40 6.14
CA HIS A 130 -1.75 -4.83 5.97
C HIS A 130 -1.35 -5.18 4.53
N LEU A 131 -0.34 -6.03 4.39
CA LEU A 131 0.20 -6.50 3.12
C LEU A 131 -0.23 -7.93 2.85
N SER A 132 -0.56 -8.25 1.58
CA SER A 132 -0.68 -9.66 1.16
C SER A 132 0.66 -10.40 1.32
N LYS A 133 0.66 -11.74 1.29
CA LYS A 133 1.91 -12.52 1.34
C LYS A 133 2.86 -12.16 0.21
N GLU A 134 2.33 -11.94 -0.99
CA GLU A 134 3.11 -11.53 -2.16
C GLU A 134 3.69 -10.13 -1.97
N GLU A 135 2.87 -9.18 -1.52
CA GLU A 135 3.33 -7.82 -1.23
C GLU A 135 4.39 -7.79 -0.13
N ARG A 136 4.20 -8.57 0.94
CA ARG A 136 5.15 -8.73 2.05
C ARG A 136 6.46 -9.34 1.57
N SER A 137 6.40 -10.40 0.77
CA SER A 137 7.59 -11.03 0.18
C SER A 137 8.41 -10.03 -0.64
N VAL A 138 7.76 -9.21 -1.47
CA VAL A 138 8.41 -8.14 -2.23
C VAL A 138 9.03 -7.09 -1.29
N VAL A 139 8.29 -6.64 -0.28
CA VAL A 139 8.76 -5.63 0.69
C VAL A 139 9.97 -6.14 1.48
N GLU A 140 9.99 -7.40 1.89
CA GLU A 140 11.06 -7.94 2.75
C GLU A 140 12.31 -8.38 1.97
N THR A 141 12.21 -8.54 0.64
CA THR A 141 13.29 -8.98 -0.25
C THR A 141 14.55 -8.12 -0.07
N ARG A 142 15.70 -8.74 0.21
CA ARG A 142 16.96 -8.01 0.44
C ARG A 142 17.55 -7.47 -0.87
N GLY A 143 18.27 -6.35 -0.77
CA GLY A 143 18.97 -5.73 -1.89
C GLY A 143 18.07 -4.90 -2.81
N THR A 144 18.51 -4.73 -4.05
CA THR A 144 17.82 -3.95 -5.09
C THR A 144 16.69 -4.75 -5.72
N VAL A 145 15.48 -4.20 -5.74
CA VAL A 145 14.28 -4.88 -6.24
C VAL A 145 13.67 -4.08 -7.40
N LEU A 146 13.43 -4.74 -8.53
CA LEU A 146 12.63 -4.22 -9.63
C LEU A 146 11.21 -4.76 -9.54
N LEU A 147 10.25 -3.89 -9.21
CA LEU A 147 8.84 -4.26 -9.08
C LEU A 147 8.03 -3.90 -10.33
N LEU A 148 7.68 -4.91 -11.12
CA LEU A 148 6.84 -4.78 -12.31
C LEU A 148 5.38 -5.14 -12.00
N GLY A 149 4.44 -4.40 -12.56
CA GLY A 149 3.03 -4.68 -12.37
C GLY A 149 2.10 -3.70 -13.08
N ARG A 150 0.88 -4.14 -13.37
CA ARG A 150 -0.16 -3.33 -14.02
C ARG A 150 -0.67 -2.21 -13.10
N SER A 151 -1.44 -1.27 -13.63
CA SER A 151 -2.09 -0.26 -12.79
C SER A 151 -2.97 -0.94 -11.73
N GLY A 152 -2.96 -0.42 -10.50
CA GLY A 152 -3.77 -0.94 -9.39
C GLY A 152 -3.23 -2.18 -8.65
N THR A 153 -2.08 -2.74 -9.03
CA THR A 153 -1.53 -3.97 -8.40
C THR A 153 -0.67 -3.72 -7.15
N GLY A 154 -0.99 -2.72 -6.33
CA GLY A 154 -0.29 -2.53 -5.04
C GLY A 154 1.17 -2.03 -5.09
N LYS A 155 1.76 -1.75 -6.26
CA LYS A 155 3.19 -1.32 -6.34
C LYS A 155 3.56 -0.17 -5.40
N THR A 156 2.75 0.89 -5.38
CA THR A 156 3.00 2.05 -4.52
C THR A 156 2.85 1.70 -3.04
N VAL A 157 1.97 0.75 -2.71
CA VAL A 157 1.82 0.22 -1.36
C VAL A 157 3.09 -0.51 -0.92
N CYS A 158 3.64 -1.40 -1.75
CA CYS A 158 4.92 -2.06 -1.49
C CYS A 158 6.04 -1.03 -1.29
N ILE A 159 6.11 0.01 -2.13
CA ILE A 159 7.13 1.06 -2.00
C ILE A 159 7.02 1.79 -0.65
N CYS A 160 5.82 2.20 -0.23
CA CYS A 160 5.64 2.91 1.05
C CYS A 160 6.08 2.04 2.23
N ASN A 161 5.65 0.77 2.26
CA ASN A 161 6.03 -0.16 3.32
C ASN A 161 7.51 -0.50 3.29
N ARG A 162 8.13 -0.57 2.11
CA ARG A 162 9.58 -0.76 2.00
C ARG A 162 10.37 0.40 2.60
N ILE A 163 9.96 1.64 2.33
CA ILE A 163 10.59 2.83 2.90
C ILE A 163 10.51 2.79 4.44
N GLU A 164 9.36 2.40 5.00
CA GLU A 164 9.22 2.24 6.45
C GLU A 164 10.09 1.11 7.00
N LEU A 165 10.07 -0.07 6.37
CA LEU A 165 10.86 -1.23 6.79
C LEU A 165 12.37 -0.95 6.78
N ASP A 166 12.88 -0.32 5.73
CA ASP A 166 14.30 0.03 5.63
C ASP A 166 14.69 1.02 6.74
N ARG A 167 13.81 1.96 7.08
CA ARG A 167 14.02 2.90 8.18
C ARG A 167 14.00 2.23 9.55
N LEU A 168 13.11 1.26 9.78
CA LEU A 168 13.09 0.47 11.01
C LEU A 168 14.37 -0.36 11.15
N ARG A 169 14.81 -1.00 10.06
CA ARG A 169 16.06 -1.79 10.02
C ARG A 169 17.30 -0.93 10.26
N SER A 170 17.27 0.32 9.81
CA SER A 170 18.36 1.29 9.96
C SER A 170 18.13 2.27 11.12
N SER A 171 17.23 1.97 12.06
CA SER A 171 16.88 2.87 13.18
C SER A 171 18.06 3.26 14.07
N GLN A 172 19.09 2.40 14.17
CA GLN A 172 20.31 2.67 14.93
C GLN A 172 21.41 3.38 14.10
N ASP A 173 21.21 3.55 12.80
CA ASP A 173 22.18 4.18 11.91
C ASP A 173 21.80 5.65 11.65
N ALA A 174 22.46 6.56 12.39
CA ALA A 174 22.25 8.00 12.23
C ALA A 174 22.66 8.54 10.83
N SER A 175 23.50 7.79 10.10
CA SER A 175 23.93 8.15 8.74
C SER A 175 22.91 7.77 7.66
N PHE A 176 21.93 6.94 8.01
CA PHE A 176 20.92 6.47 7.08
C PHE A 176 20.12 7.62 6.48
N LYS A 177 20.01 7.63 5.15
CA LYS A 177 19.20 8.58 4.37
C LYS A 177 18.39 7.82 3.33
N GLN A 178 17.16 8.27 3.12
CA GLN A 178 16.25 7.74 2.11
C GLN A 178 15.89 8.83 1.12
N LEU A 179 15.91 8.47 -0.16
CA LEU A 179 15.48 9.34 -1.25
C LEU A 179 14.40 8.62 -2.06
N PHE A 180 13.19 9.17 -2.06
CA PHE A 180 12.12 8.76 -2.96
C PHE A 180 12.02 9.76 -4.11
N VAL A 181 12.08 9.26 -5.35
CA VAL A 181 11.95 10.06 -6.56
C VAL A 181 10.76 9.58 -7.38
N ALA A 182 9.88 10.51 -7.75
CA ALA A 182 8.72 10.22 -8.59
C ALA A 182 8.69 11.07 -9.86
N ARG A 183 7.91 10.64 -10.85
CA ARG A 183 7.63 11.44 -12.05
C ARG A 183 6.76 12.66 -11.76
N SER A 184 5.79 12.54 -10.85
CA SER A 184 4.78 13.57 -10.62
C SER A 184 4.74 14.04 -9.17
N THR A 185 4.41 15.32 -8.99
CA THR A 185 4.23 15.94 -7.67
C THR A 185 3.08 15.29 -6.91
N ARG A 186 2.03 14.83 -7.60
CA ARG A 186 0.92 14.09 -7.00
C ARG A 186 1.38 12.79 -6.34
N LEU A 187 2.17 11.97 -7.06
CA LEU A 187 2.69 10.72 -6.52
C LEU A 187 3.69 10.97 -5.38
N LYS A 188 4.54 11.99 -5.52
CA LYS A 188 5.44 12.45 -4.46
C LYS A 188 4.68 12.75 -3.16
N ARG A 189 3.65 13.61 -3.24
CA ARG A 189 2.83 13.98 -2.07
C ARG A 189 2.10 12.78 -1.49
N TYR A 190 1.57 11.90 -2.33
CA TYR A 190 0.90 10.68 -1.87
C TYR A 190 1.85 9.79 -1.05
N VAL A 191 3.05 9.52 -1.56
CA VAL A 191 4.02 8.66 -0.84
C VAL A 191 4.53 9.35 0.42
N ALA A 192 4.83 10.65 0.37
CA ALA A 192 5.24 11.42 1.55
C ALA A 192 4.16 11.41 2.65
N GLY A 193 2.89 11.62 2.27
CA GLY A 193 1.78 11.56 3.22
C GLY A 193 1.52 10.16 3.78
N ALA A 194 1.69 9.12 2.95
CA ALA A 194 1.49 7.74 3.38
C ALA A 194 2.59 7.22 4.32
N VAL A 195 3.84 7.67 4.13
CA VAL A 195 4.99 7.25 4.95
C VAL A 195 5.19 8.14 6.18
N GLY A 196 4.66 9.37 6.13
CA GLY A 196 4.88 10.40 7.13
C GLY A 196 6.18 11.18 6.90
N HIS A 197 6.36 12.25 7.69
CA HIS A 197 7.54 13.10 7.61
C HIS A 197 8.64 12.62 8.56
N HIS A 198 9.81 12.30 8.00
CA HIS A 198 10.98 11.83 8.75
C HIS A 198 12.21 12.63 8.35
N ALA A 199 13.04 13.02 9.31
CA ALA A 199 14.24 13.84 9.04
C ALA A 199 15.27 13.15 8.12
N CYS A 200 15.27 11.82 8.06
CA CYS A 200 16.14 11.03 7.19
C CYS A 200 15.57 10.81 5.77
N ALA A 201 14.31 11.18 5.51
CA ALA A 201 13.63 10.90 4.25
C ALA A 201 13.44 12.16 3.41
N SER A 202 13.83 12.09 2.13
CA SER A 202 13.60 13.13 1.14
C SER A 202 12.68 12.62 0.04
N TYR A 203 11.66 13.40 -0.31
CA TYR A 203 10.71 13.08 -1.37
C TYR A 203 10.81 14.15 -2.44
N LEU A 204 11.19 13.76 -3.65
CA LEU A 204 11.44 14.68 -4.77
C LEU A 204 10.76 14.19 -6.05
N VAL A 205 10.53 15.10 -7.00
CA VAL A 205 10.34 14.73 -8.41
C VAL A 205 11.67 14.74 -9.16
N PHE A 206 11.73 14.04 -10.29
CA PHE A 206 12.95 13.93 -11.09
C PHE A 206 13.58 15.30 -11.40
N ASP A 207 12.78 16.29 -11.80
CA ASP A 207 13.29 17.65 -12.09
C ASP A 207 13.87 18.35 -10.85
N GLU A 208 13.34 18.09 -9.66
CA GLU A 208 13.88 18.64 -8.40
C GLU A 208 15.25 18.00 -8.08
N VAL A 209 15.39 16.70 -8.33
CA VAL A 209 16.68 15.99 -8.17
C VAL A 209 17.72 16.55 -9.14
N VAL A 210 17.36 16.73 -10.42
CA VAL A 210 18.27 17.28 -11.43
C VAL A 210 18.74 18.68 -11.01
N LYS A 211 17.84 19.57 -10.62
CA LYS A 211 18.19 20.92 -10.14
C LYS A 211 19.10 20.89 -8.91
N MET A 212 18.84 19.97 -7.97
CA MET A 212 19.67 19.81 -6.77
C MET A 212 21.09 19.35 -7.13
N LEU A 213 21.22 18.40 -8.05
CA LEU A 213 22.50 17.91 -8.54
C LEU A 213 23.26 19.01 -9.30
N GLU A 214 22.57 19.76 -10.17
CA GLU A 214 23.14 20.89 -10.90
C GLU A 214 23.67 21.99 -9.96
N ALA A 215 22.99 22.25 -8.85
CA ALA A 215 23.42 23.24 -7.88
C ALA A 215 24.61 22.77 -7.02
N ARG A 216 24.70 21.47 -6.70
CA ARG A 216 25.67 20.92 -5.72
C ARG A 216 26.92 20.30 -6.35
N LEU A 217 26.82 19.62 -7.48
CA LEU A 217 27.95 18.92 -8.09
C LEU A 217 29.09 19.84 -8.55
N PRO A 218 28.86 21.05 -9.10
CA PRO A 218 29.94 21.98 -9.41
C PRO A 218 30.79 22.41 -8.20
N GLN A 219 30.30 22.19 -6.98
CA GLN A 219 30.97 22.57 -5.73
C GLN A 219 31.79 21.43 -5.12
N LEU A 220 31.62 20.18 -5.59
CA LEU A 220 32.23 18.98 -5.00
C LEU A 220 33.52 18.54 -5.71
N GLU A 221 33.70 18.88 -6.99
CA GLU A 221 34.93 18.58 -7.72
C GLU A 221 35.70 19.87 -8.00
N ASN A 222 36.96 19.93 -7.56
CA ASN A 222 37.96 20.97 -7.82
C ASN A 222 37.98 21.48 -9.28
N GLY A 223 37.03 22.34 -9.66
CA GLY A 223 36.94 22.95 -10.99
C GLY A 223 36.36 22.08 -12.12
N ARG A 224 35.82 20.88 -11.85
CA ARG A 224 35.05 20.14 -12.86
C ARG A 224 33.59 20.59 -12.81
N ILE A 225 33.27 21.53 -13.68
CA ILE A 225 31.90 22.03 -13.86
C ILE A 225 31.02 20.83 -14.24
N PHE A 226 30.08 20.45 -13.37
CA PHE A 226 28.94 19.65 -13.80
C PHE A 226 28.21 20.49 -14.83
N LEU A 227 28.30 20.12 -16.11
CA LEU A 227 27.74 20.85 -17.22
C LEU A 227 26.33 20.30 -17.51
N PRO A 228 25.25 21.01 -17.16
CA PRO A 228 23.87 20.62 -17.52
C PRO A 228 23.69 20.38 -19.02
N SER A 229 24.51 21.04 -19.84
CA SER A 229 24.56 20.92 -21.30
C SER A 229 25.01 19.54 -21.80
N GLN A 230 25.58 18.70 -20.94
CA GLN A 230 25.84 17.27 -21.18
C GLN A 230 24.67 16.36 -20.77
N ARG A 231 23.45 16.89 -20.67
CA ARG A 231 22.22 16.07 -20.63
C ARG A 231 22.29 15.06 -21.78
N MET A 232 22.43 13.78 -21.45
CA MET A 232 22.32 12.69 -22.40
C MET A 232 20.86 12.63 -22.85
N THR A 233 20.53 13.34 -23.93
CA THR A 233 19.21 13.25 -24.56
C THR A 233 19.12 11.92 -25.30
N PHE A 234 17.91 11.41 -25.55
CA PHE A 234 17.76 10.20 -26.35
C PHE A 234 18.45 10.31 -27.72
N GLY A 235 18.43 11.49 -28.35
CA GLY A 235 19.17 11.75 -29.58
C GLY A 235 20.70 11.67 -29.42
N LYS A 236 21.25 12.24 -28.33
CA LYS A 236 22.70 12.14 -28.03
C LYS A 236 23.10 10.71 -27.67
N PHE A 237 22.29 10.00 -26.89
CA PHE A 237 22.49 8.59 -26.56
C PHE A 237 22.48 7.72 -27.81
N LYS A 238 21.49 7.91 -28.70
CA LYS A 238 21.40 7.20 -29.98
C LYS A 238 22.64 7.45 -30.83
N THR A 239 23.06 8.70 -30.96
CA THR A 239 24.26 9.07 -31.73
C THR A 239 25.52 8.44 -31.11
N LEU A 240 25.64 8.48 -29.79
CA LEU A 240 26.77 7.89 -29.06
C LEU A 240 26.83 6.37 -29.24
N ILE A 241 25.72 5.65 -29.03
CA ILE A 241 25.68 4.19 -29.21
C ILE A 241 25.96 3.83 -30.68
N CYS A 242 25.37 4.55 -31.64
CA CYS A 242 25.65 4.35 -33.07
C CYS A 242 27.12 4.62 -33.43
N SER A 243 27.81 5.51 -32.71
CA SER A 243 29.24 5.80 -32.92
C SER A 243 30.18 4.80 -32.25
N VAL A 244 29.70 4.06 -31.23
CA VAL A 244 30.53 3.17 -30.40
C VAL A 244 30.36 1.69 -30.76
N SER A 245 29.30 1.29 -31.48
CA SER A 245 29.13 -0.12 -31.87
C SER A 245 28.38 -0.32 -33.19
N SER A 246 28.98 -1.08 -34.10
CA SER A 246 28.35 -1.67 -35.29
C SER A 246 27.39 -2.82 -34.95
N LYS A 247 26.67 -2.76 -33.81
CA LYS A 247 25.82 -3.84 -33.33
C LYS A 247 24.36 -3.41 -33.21
N THR A 248 23.49 -4.29 -33.72
CA THR A 248 22.03 -4.19 -33.69
C THR A 248 21.52 -3.99 -32.26
N ILE A 249 20.82 -2.88 -32.04
CA ILE A 249 20.11 -2.61 -30.79
C ILE A 249 18.70 -3.19 -30.93
N MET A 250 18.40 -4.25 -30.18
CA MET A 250 17.04 -4.76 -30.06
C MET A 250 16.29 -3.88 -29.05
N ILE A 251 15.22 -3.24 -29.50
CA ILE A 251 14.29 -2.48 -28.66
C ILE A 251 12.99 -3.27 -28.63
N ASP A 252 12.59 -3.73 -27.46
CA ASP A 252 11.27 -4.32 -27.21
C ASP A 252 10.23 -3.18 -27.13
N PRO A 253 9.07 -3.23 -27.82
CA PRO A 253 8.13 -2.12 -27.93
C PRO A 253 7.58 -1.57 -26.60
#